data_AF-A0A259LN57-F1
#
_entry.id   AF-A0A259LN57-F1
#
_cell.length_a   1.000
_cell.length_b   1.000
_cell.length_c   1.000
_cell.angle_alpha   90.00
_cell.angle_beta   90.00
_cell.angle_gamma   90.00
#
_symmetry.space_group_name_H-M   'P 1'
#
loop_
_entity.id
_entity.type
_entity.pdbx_description
1 polymer ?
#
loop_
_entity_poly.entity_id
_entity_poly.type
_entity_poly.pdbx_seq_one_letter_code
_entity_poly.pdbx_strand_id
1 'polypeptide(L)'
;MTRDWFPVKTTPWSLGIALCAALLLLQLTQFPERLNQWVYDLTITTWSTTPSDNVALVAIDEYSLEQLGAWPWHRAYHAELIRQLNQAGAERIVLDILFPELSGH
;
A
#
# COMPACT_ATOMS: atom_id res chain seq x y z
N MET A 1 11.92 5.73 65.50
CA MET A 1 10.89 5.20 64.57
C MET A 1 10.92 6.03 63.30
N THR A 2 11.85 5.75 62.40
CA THR A 2 11.97 6.42 61.09
C THR A 2 11.21 5.58 60.06
N ARG A 3 10.21 6.18 59.41
CA ARG A 3 9.40 5.55 58.36
C ARG A 3 10.16 5.63 57.05
N ASP A 4 10.83 4.55 56.69
CA ASP A 4 11.52 4.41 55.41
C ASP A 4 10.50 3.95 54.35
N TRP A 5 9.61 4.87 53.94
CA TRP A 5 8.68 4.63 52.85
C TRP A 5 9.40 4.84 51.50
N PHE A 6 9.80 3.73 50.88
CA PHE A 6 10.29 3.55 49.50
C PHE A 6 11.69 4.09 49.13
N PRO A 7 12.75 3.26 49.17
CA PRO A 7 14.02 3.58 48.56
C PRO A 7 13.99 3.19 47.06
N VAL A 8 13.23 3.90 46.23
CA VAL A 8 13.42 3.75 44.78
C VAL A 8 14.68 4.51 44.40
N LYS A 9 15.84 3.85 44.48
CA LYS A 9 17.03 4.29 43.75
C LYS A 9 16.75 4.04 42.27
N THR A 10 16.12 4.98 41.58
CA THR A 10 15.92 4.93 40.12
C THR A 10 17.27 5.09 39.43
N THR A 11 18.02 4.01 39.38
CA THR A 11 19.19 3.90 38.51
C THR A 11 18.72 4.14 37.06
N PRO A 12 19.39 4.98 36.25
CA PRO A 12 18.90 5.40 34.93
C PRO A 12 18.62 4.22 33.98
N TRP A 13 19.28 3.08 34.17
CA TRP A 13 19.06 1.87 33.37
C TRP A 13 17.71 1.18 33.63
N SER A 14 17.16 1.26 34.85
CA SER A 14 15.85 0.64 35.14
C SER A 14 14.71 1.39 34.47
N LEU A 15 14.83 2.72 34.33
CA LEU A 15 13.91 3.54 33.54
C LEU A 15 13.98 3.17 32.05
N GLY A 16 15.20 2.97 31.52
CA GLY A 16 15.39 2.49 30.16
C GLY A 16 14.73 1.14 29.90
N ILE A 17 14.91 0.17 30.81
CA ILE A 17 14.27 -1.15 30.70
C ILE A 17 12.75 -1.05 30.80
N ALA A 18 12.22 -0.26 31.74
CA ALA A 18 10.79 -0.07 31.88
C ALA A 18 10.16 0.57 30.63
N LEU A 19 10.83 1.56 30.04
CA LEU A 19 10.40 2.19 28.79
C LEU A 19 10.44 1.19 27.62
N CYS A 20 11.52 0.42 27.47
CA CYS A 20 11.63 -0.60 26.43
C CYS A 20 10.54 -1.68 26.57
N ALA A 21 10.28 -2.14 27.79
CA ALA A 21 9.22 -3.11 28.06
C ALA A 21 7.84 -2.53 27.73
N ALA A 22 7.57 -1.28 28.09
CA ALA A 22 6.33 -0.60 27.75
C ALA A 22 6.15 -0.44 26.23
N LEU A 23 7.20 -0.08 25.50
CA LEU A 23 7.18 -0.01 24.03
C LEU A 23 6.97 -1.39 23.40
N LEU A 24 7.62 -2.44 23.92
CA LEU A 24 7.40 -3.82 23.45
C LEU A 24 5.95 -4.27 23.69
N LEU A 25 5.37 -3.97 24.86
CA LEU A 25 3.96 -4.23 25.14
C LEU A 25 3.04 -3.45 24.20
N LEU A 26 3.38 -2.20 23.88
CA LEU A 26 2.64 -1.39 22.91
C LEU A 26 2.70 -2.01 21.51
N GLN A 27 3.84 -2.56 21.10
CA GLN A 27 4.02 -3.26 19.82
C GLN A 27 3.18 -4.55 19.71
N LEU A 28 2.85 -5.18 20.84
CA LEU A 28 1.92 -6.32 20.87
C LEU A 28 0.46 -5.89 20.66
N THR A 29 0.18 -4.59 20.71
CA THR A 29 -1.15 -4.03 20.41
C THR A 29 -1.20 -3.48 18.99
N GLN A 30 -2.41 -3.28 18.46
CA GLN A 30 -2.63 -2.65 17.16
C GLN A 30 -2.47 -1.11 17.20
N PHE A 31 -2.08 -0.53 18.33
CA PHE A 31 -2.06 0.92 18.50
C PHE A 31 -1.07 1.65 17.56
N PRO A 32 0.18 1.20 17.38
CA PRO A 32 1.12 1.86 16.47
C PRO A 32 0.62 1.89 15.02
N GLU A 33 0.05 0.77 14.56
CA GLU A 33 -0.49 0.66 13.20
C GLU A 33 -1.70 1.57 12.99
N ARG A 34 -2.62 1.64 13.96
CA ARG A 34 -3.76 2.56 13.91
C ARG A 34 -3.33 4.03 13.88
N LEU A 35 -2.29 4.38 14.64
CA LEU A 35 -1.74 5.74 14.61
C LEU A 35 -1.08 6.03 13.26
N ASN A 36 -0.34 5.07 12.69
CA ASN A 36 0.25 5.18 11.38
C ASN A 36 -0.81 5.39 10.29
N GLN A 37 -1.88 4.58 10.28
CA GLN A 37 -3.00 4.71 9.34
C GLN A 37 -3.70 6.07 9.47
N TRP A 38 -3.94 6.53 10.71
CA TRP A 38 -4.57 7.82 10.94
C TRP A 38 -3.71 8.98 10.42
N VAL A 39 -2.39 8.94 10.66
CA VAL A 39 -1.45 9.94 10.11
C VAL A 39 -1.41 9.84 8.58
N TYR A 40 -1.39 8.64 8.02
CA TYR A 40 -1.41 8.40 6.59
C TYR A 40 -2.65 9.05 5.95
N ASP A 41 -3.84 8.73 6.44
CA ASP A 41 -5.10 9.28 5.93
C ASP A 41 -5.11 10.82 5.95
N LEU A 42 -4.60 11.43 7.03
CA LEU A 42 -4.47 12.88 7.12
C LEU A 42 -3.51 13.43 6.04
N THR A 43 -2.38 12.77 5.80
CA THR A 43 -1.41 13.20 4.77
C THR A 43 -1.95 13.04 3.36
N ILE A 44 -2.63 11.94 3.02
CA ILE A 44 -3.12 11.75 1.64
C ILE A 44 -4.28 12.70 1.33
N THR A 45 -5.17 12.94 2.30
CA THR A 45 -6.35 13.78 2.10
C THR A 45 -6.01 15.27 2.03
N THR A 46 -4.89 15.68 2.63
CA THR A 46 -4.41 17.07 2.56
C THR A 46 -3.59 17.36 1.30
N TRP A 47 -3.03 16.33 0.66
CA TRP A 47 -2.32 16.43 -0.61
C TRP A 47 -3.21 16.02 -1.79
N SER A 48 -4.25 16.81 -2.05
CA SER A 48 -5.02 16.67 -3.29
C SER A 48 -4.24 17.29 -4.46
N THR A 49 -3.50 16.46 -5.18
CA THR A 49 -2.97 16.82 -6.50
C THR A 49 -4.08 16.75 -7.53
N THR A 50 -4.20 17.78 -8.37
CA THR A 50 -5.09 17.73 -9.54
C THR A 50 -4.63 16.61 -10.47
N PRO A 51 -5.51 15.67 -10.87
CA PRO A 51 -5.17 14.65 -11.84
C PRO A 51 -4.63 15.27 -13.13
N SER A 52 -3.62 14.64 -13.73
CA SER A 52 -3.10 15.08 -15.02
C SER A 52 -4.07 14.69 -16.13
N ASP A 53 -4.40 15.64 -17.01
CA ASP A 53 -5.22 15.38 -18.21
C ASP A 53 -4.51 14.48 -19.24
N ASN A 54 -3.21 14.22 -19.05
CA ASN A 54 -2.38 13.40 -19.93
C ASN A 54 -2.29 11.93 -19.50
N VAL A 55 -3.07 11.51 -18.50
CA VAL A 55 -3.09 10.13 -18.01
C VAL A 55 -4.45 9.51 -18.26
N ALA A 56 -4.48 8.43 -19.04
CA ALA A 56 -5.67 7.63 -19.27
C ALA A 56 -5.58 6.32 -18.48
N LEU A 57 -6.65 6.00 -17.73
CA LEU A 57 -6.81 4.71 -17.07
C LEU A 57 -7.68 3.81 -17.93
N VAL A 58 -7.11 2.71 -18.41
CA VAL A 58 -7.85 1.67 -19.15
C VAL A 58 -8.15 0.54 -18.16
N ALA A 59 -9.37 0.52 -17.64
CA ALA A 59 -9.82 -0.51 -16.72
C ALA A 59 -10.42 -1.71 -17.46
N ILE A 60 -10.36 -2.88 -16.83
CA ILE A 60 -11.11 -4.06 -17.25
C ILE A 60 -12.40 -4.05 -16.45
N ASP A 61 -13.51 -3.77 -17.12
CA ASP A 61 -14.85 -3.74 -16.53
C ASP A 61 -15.69 -4.97 -16.93
N GLU A 62 -16.89 -5.06 -16.37
CA GLU A 62 -17.82 -6.15 -16.67
C GLU A 62 -18.12 -6.24 -18.17
N TYR A 63 -18.31 -5.09 -18.84
CA TYR A 63 -18.56 -5.04 -20.28
C TYR A 63 -17.42 -5.66 -21.09
N SER A 64 -16.18 -5.40 -20.70
CA SER A 64 -15.00 -5.99 -21.32
C SER A 64 -14.96 -7.51 -21.11
N LEU A 65 -15.35 -8.01 -19.93
CA LEU A 65 -15.41 -9.44 -19.64
C LEU A 65 -16.54 -10.13 -20.40
N GLU A 66 -17.69 -9.48 -20.56
CA GLU A 66 -18.79 -10.00 -21.39
C GLU A 66 -18.37 -10.14 -22.86
N GLN A 67 -17.57 -9.21 -23.37
CA GLN A 67 -17.11 -9.17 -24.77
C GLN A 67 -15.94 -10.12 -25.05
N LEU A 68 -14.93 -10.14 -24.16
CA LEU A 68 -13.67 -10.86 -24.37
C LEU A 68 -13.62 -12.21 -23.63
N GLY A 69 -14.58 -12.45 -22.75
CA GLY A 69 -14.67 -13.62 -21.88
C GLY A 69 -13.97 -13.42 -20.53
N ALA A 70 -13.96 -14.50 -19.75
CA ALA A 70 -13.39 -14.50 -18.42
C ALA A 70 -11.88 -14.23 -18.43
N TRP A 71 -11.44 -13.43 -17.47
CA TRP A 71 -10.04 -13.17 -17.15
C TRP A 71 -9.37 -14.43 -16.55
N PRO A 72 -8.06 -14.68 -16.75
CA PRO A 72 -7.08 -13.93 -17.54
C PRO A 72 -7.19 -14.16 -19.04
N TRP A 73 -7.09 -13.08 -19.82
CA TRP A 73 -7.11 -13.16 -21.26
C TRP A 73 -5.77 -13.58 -21.84
N HIS A 74 -5.80 -14.17 -23.04
CA HIS A 74 -4.59 -14.49 -23.78
C HIS A 74 -3.77 -13.22 -24.07
N ARG A 75 -2.45 -13.31 -23.97
CA ARG A 75 -1.49 -12.21 -24.27
C ARG A 75 -1.69 -11.54 -25.64
N ALA A 76 -2.38 -12.18 -26.57
CA ALA A 76 -2.68 -11.62 -27.90
C ALA A 76 -3.61 -10.40 -27.80
N TYR A 77 -4.61 -10.44 -26.91
CA TYR A 77 -5.49 -9.31 -26.65
C TYR A 77 -4.74 -8.13 -26.04
N HIS A 78 -3.82 -8.40 -25.12
CA HIS A 78 -2.95 -7.37 -24.54
C HIS A 78 -2.04 -6.74 -25.59
N ALA A 79 -1.45 -7.54 -26.48
CA ALA A 79 -0.61 -7.02 -27.55
C ALA A 79 -1.40 -6.12 -28.52
N GLU A 80 -2.65 -6.48 -28.80
CA GLU A 80 -3.55 -5.67 -29.63
C GLU A 80 -3.93 -4.36 -28.94
N LEU A 81 -4.29 -4.39 -27.65
CA LEU A 81 -4.55 -3.20 -26.86
C LEU A 81 -3.34 -2.25 -26.86
N ILE A 82 -2.14 -2.76 -26.62
CA ILE A 82 -0.90 -1.96 -26.66
C ILE A 82 -0.69 -1.32 -28.03
N ARG A 83 -0.96 -2.04 -29.13
CA ARG A 83 -0.86 -1.47 -30.49
C ARG A 83 -1.82 -0.31 -30.67
N GLN A 84 -3.07 -0.46 -30.25
CA GLN A 84 -4.07 0.60 -30.36
C GLN A 84 -3.73 1.82 -29.49
N LEU A 85 -3.23 1.61 -28.26
CA LEU A 85 -2.79 2.70 -27.39
C LEU A 85 -1.60 3.47 -27.98
N ASN A 86 -0.64 2.76 -28.57
CA ASN A 86 0.48 3.40 -29.28
C ASN A 86 -0.02 4.23 -30.47
N GLN A 87 -0.95 3.70 -31.26
CA GLN A 87 -1.55 4.42 -32.40
C GLN A 87 -2.35 5.65 -31.94
N ALA A 88 -2.97 5.59 -30.76
CA ALA A 88 -3.66 6.71 -30.14
C ALA A 88 -2.71 7.78 -29.55
N GLY A 89 -1.39 7.55 -29.58
CA GLY A 89 -0.38 8.52 -29.15
C GLY A 89 0.10 8.37 -27.70
N ALA A 90 -0.12 7.22 -27.06
CA ALA A 90 0.42 6.96 -25.73
C ALA A 90 1.96 6.96 -25.75
N GLU A 91 2.60 7.86 -24.99
CA GLU A 91 4.07 7.91 -24.86
C GLU A 91 4.61 6.77 -23.99
N ARG A 92 3.86 6.41 -22.93
CA ARG A 92 4.23 5.35 -21.98
C ARG A 92 2.99 4.54 -21.62
N ILE A 93 3.14 3.22 -21.61
CA ILE A 93 2.08 2.27 -21.27
C ILE A 93 2.57 1.43 -20.09
N VAL A 94 1.80 1.43 -19.00
CA VAL A 94 2.05 0.63 -17.81
C VAL A 94 0.96 -0.40 -17.68
N LEU A 95 1.34 -1.66 -17.51
CA LEU A 95 0.42 -2.77 -17.29
C LEU A 95 0.53 -3.20 -15.83
N ASP A 96 -0.52 -2.99 -15.06
CA ASP A 96 -0.67 -3.54 -13.72
C ASP A 96 -1.44 -4.86 -13.78
N ILE A 97 -0.85 -5.84 -14.47
CA ILE A 97 -1.47 -7.11 -14.78
C ILE A 97 -0.44 -8.24 -14.63
N LEU A 98 -0.83 -9.33 -13.97
CA LEU A 98 -0.05 -10.56 -13.90
C LEU A 98 -0.33 -11.44 -15.13
N PHE A 99 0.72 -11.95 -15.76
CA PHE A 99 0.65 -12.91 -16.88
C PHE A 99 1.07 -14.32 -16.42
N PRO A 100 0.17 -15.10 -15.81
CA PRO A 100 0.51 -16.37 -15.18
C PRO A 100 0.84 -17.49 -16.18
N GLU A 101 0.35 -17.38 -17.42
CA GLU A 101 0.56 -18.38 -18.47
C GLU A 101 1.93 -18.20 -19.15
N LEU A 102 2.64 -19.31 -19.36
CA LEU A 102 3.82 -19.34 -20.22
C LEU A 102 3.36 -19.31 -21.68
N SER A 103 3.90 -18.38 -22.46
CA SER A 103 3.68 -18.34 -23.91
C SER A 103 4.41 -19.51 -24.56
N GLY A 104 3.75 -20.67 -24.62
CA GLY A 104 4.16 -21.82 -25.40
C GLY A 104 3.91 -21.55 -26.88
N HIS A 105 4.94 -21.76 -27.70
CA HIS A 105 4.84 -21.81 -29.16
C HIS A 105 3.96 -22.96 -29.63
#